data_AF-A0AAE3JER4-F1
#
_entry.id   AF-A0AAE3JER4-F1
#
_cell.length_a   1.000
_cell.length_b   1.000
_cell.length_c   1.000
_cell.angle_alpha   90.00
_cell.angle_beta   90.00
_cell.angle_gamma   90.00
#
_symmetry.space_group_name_H-M   'P 1'
#
loop_
_entity.id
_entity.type
_entity.pdbx_description
1 polymer ?
#
loop_
_entity_poly.entity_id
_entity_poly.type
_entity_poly.pdbx_seq_one_letter_code
_entity_poly.pdbx_strand_id
1 'polypeptide(L)'
;MRWIKQLYMGESAERKKDRIIRGIRESRILLDVYVFTLPENPEDQLDIIPSNWLRQSHYKNREELTIIGFARGWEEVECVLLALVADAMKALGTPDLRSYLKLLLTEKEDVDD
;
A
#
# COMPACT_ATOMS: atom_id res chain seq x y z
N MET A 1 -0.11 10.17 -7.24
CA MET A 1 -0.22 9.01 -6.35
C MET A 1 -1.37 8.15 -6.83
N ARG A 2 -1.10 6.89 -7.13
CA ARG A 2 -2.12 5.91 -7.53
C ARG A 2 -2.48 5.05 -6.33
N TRP A 3 -3.72 4.61 -6.26
CA TRP A 3 -4.23 3.73 -5.20
C TRP A 3 -4.77 2.48 -5.87
N ILE A 4 -4.45 1.30 -5.35
CA ILE A 4 -5.06 0.07 -5.89
C ILE A 4 -6.55 0.02 -5.54
N LYS A 5 -7.36 -0.63 -6.39
CA LYS A 5 -8.82 -0.70 -6.22
C LYS A 5 -9.22 -1.36 -4.89
N GLN A 6 -8.48 -2.38 -4.44
CA GLN A 6 -8.71 -3.10 -3.19
C GLN A 6 -7.49 -2.95 -2.27
N LEU A 7 -7.58 -2.00 -1.35
CA LEU A 7 -6.49 -1.68 -0.44
C LEU A 7 -6.35 -2.74 0.65
N TYR A 8 -5.11 -3.13 0.93
CA TYR A 8 -4.79 -3.90 2.13
C TYR A 8 -4.80 -2.98 3.35
N MET A 9 -5.62 -3.31 4.36
CA MET A 9 -5.80 -2.47 5.53
C MET A 9 -5.81 -3.29 6.80
N GLY A 10 -5.22 -2.75 7.86
CA GLY A 10 -5.44 -3.26 9.21
C GLY A 10 -6.87 -2.97 9.68
N GLU A 11 -7.37 -3.75 10.63
CA GLU A 11 -8.77 -3.70 11.06
C GLU A 11 -9.18 -2.31 11.60
N SER A 12 -8.34 -1.66 12.40
CA SER A 12 -8.62 -0.32 12.91
C SER A 12 -8.44 0.76 11.84
N ALA A 13 -7.52 0.54 10.90
CA ALA A 13 -7.33 1.41 9.74
C ALA A 13 -8.55 1.38 8.81
N GLU A 14 -9.13 0.20 8.58
CA GLU A 14 -10.34 0.02 7.76
C GLU A 14 -11.53 0.80 8.35
N ARG A 15 -11.74 0.71 9.67
CA ARG A 15 -12.79 1.50 10.36
C ARG A 15 -12.66 3.01 10.18
N LYS A 16 -11.45 3.51 9.89
CA LYS A 16 -11.14 4.94 9.71
C LYS A 16 -10.65 5.25 8.30
N LYS A 17 -10.91 4.37 7.33
CA LYS A 17 -10.31 4.43 5.98
C LYS A 17 -10.47 5.80 5.32
N ASP A 18 -11.67 6.38 5.32
CA ASP A 18 -11.94 7.63 4.61
C ASP A 18 -11.19 8.81 5.23
N ARG A 19 -11.05 8.80 6.57
CA ARG A 19 -10.28 9.80 7.30
C ARG A 19 -8.79 9.67 6.99
N ILE A 20 -8.26 8.44 6.92
CA ILE A 20 -6.85 8.18 6.64
C ILE A 20 -6.52 8.52 5.19
N ILE A 21 -7.30 8.03 4.22
CA ILE A 21 -7.13 8.31 2.78
C ILE A 21 -7.16 9.82 2.53
N ARG A 22 -8.17 10.53 3.08
CA ARG A 22 -8.26 11.98 2.97
C ARG A 22 -7.04 12.66 3.62
N GLY A 23 -6.62 12.18 4.78
CA GLY A 23 -5.44 12.70 5.47
C GLY A 23 -4.16 12.58 4.64
N ILE A 24 -3.95 11.43 3.99
CA ILE A 24 -2.80 11.20 3.10
C ILE A 24 -2.87 12.12 1.88
N ARG A 25 -4.02 12.16 1.19
CA ARG A 25 -4.22 13.00 -0.01
C ARG A 25 -4.00 14.48 0.27
N GLU A 26 -4.47 14.96 1.42
CA GLU A 26 -4.34 16.36 1.83
C GLU A 26 -3.03 16.64 2.59
N SER A 27 -2.09 15.69 2.66
CA SER A 27 -0.82 15.84 3.37
C SER A 27 -0.97 16.28 4.84
N ARG A 28 -2.07 15.85 5.50
CA ARG A 28 -2.32 16.09 6.93
C ARG A 28 -1.38 15.23 7.77
N ILE A 29 -1.13 15.68 8.99
CA ILE A 29 -0.38 14.88 9.98
C ILE A 29 -1.26 13.71 10.41
N LEU A 30 -0.77 12.50 10.17
CA LEU A 30 -1.37 11.27 10.64
C LEU A 30 -0.38 10.60 11.58
N LEU A 31 -0.78 10.46 12.85
CA LEU A 31 0.04 9.77 13.84
C LEU A 31 -0.17 8.27 13.69
N ASP A 32 0.94 7.53 13.77
CA ASP A 32 0.92 6.07 13.86
C ASP A 32 0.24 5.39 12.65
N VAL A 33 0.40 5.97 11.46
CA VAL A 33 -0.11 5.41 10.20
C VAL A 33 1.06 5.13 9.27
N TYR A 34 1.10 3.90 8.77
CA TYR A 34 2.08 3.38 7.83
C TYR A 34 1.41 3.04 6.51
N VAL A 35 2.14 3.24 5.42
CA VAL A 35 1.64 3.04 4.06
C VAL A 35 2.52 2.02 3.36
N PHE A 36 1.89 1.10 2.65
CA PHE A 36 2.55 0.07 1.86
C PHE A 36 2.61 0.51 0.40
N THR A 37 3.80 0.50 -0.20
CA THR A 37 4.02 0.94 -1.58
C THR A 37 4.91 -0.03 -2.35
N LEU A 38 4.78 -0.03 -3.67
CA LEU A 38 5.76 -0.71 -4.52
C LEU A 38 7.12 0.01 -4.41
N PRO A 39 8.21 -0.74 -4.25
CA PRO A 39 9.53 -0.15 -4.17
C PRO A 39 9.99 0.38 -5.53
N GLU A 40 10.67 1.52 -5.52
CA GLU A 40 11.28 2.11 -6.72
C GLU A 40 12.51 1.32 -7.17
N ASN A 41 13.23 0.73 -6.22
CA ASN A 41 14.41 -0.08 -6.51
C ASN A 41 14.02 -1.49 -7.00
N PRO A 42 14.90 -2.20 -7.72
CA PRO A 42 14.61 -3.53 -8.28
C PRO A 42 14.73 -4.68 -7.28
N GLU A 43 15.34 -4.46 -6.11
CA GLU A 43 15.71 -5.53 -5.17
C GLU A 43 14.61 -5.78 -4.13
N ASP A 44 14.00 -4.72 -3.62
CA ASP A 44 13.00 -4.81 -2.58
C ASP A 44 11.68 -5.38 -3.10
N GLN A 45 10.97 -6.03 -2.19
CA GLN A 45 9.66 -6.64 -2.42
C GLN A 45 8.51 -5.66 -2.14
N LEU A 46 8.67 -4.81 -1.11
CA LEU A 46 7.63 -3.91 -0.62
C LEU A 46 8.27 -2.80 0.25
N ASP A 47 7.78 -1.57 0.10
CA ASP A 47 8.15 -0.46 0.96
C ASP A 47 7.07 -0.22 2.03
N ILE A 48 7.52 -0.02 3.28
CA ILE A 48 6.66 0.36 4.41
C ILE A 48 7.13 1.71 4.92
N ILE A 49 6.35 2.75 4.64
CA ILE A 49 6.73 4.12 4.94
C ILE A 49 5.77 4.77 5.93
N PRO A 50 6.26 5.53 6.91
CA PRO A 50 5.40 6.39 7.72
C PRO A 50 4.64 7.36 6.82
N SER A 51 3.32 7.45 6.99
CA SER A 51 2.47 8.34 6.18
C SER A 51 2.92 9.81 6.18
N ASN A 52 3.59 10.26 7.25
CA ASN A 52 4.12 11.61 7.34
C ASN A 52 5.28 11.87 6.36
N TRP A 53 5.97 10.84 5.87
CA TRP A 53 7.01 10.99 4.85
C TRP A 53 6.44 11.38 3.49
N LEU A 54 5.20 10.98 3.19
CA LEU A 54 4.50 11.37 1.97
C LEU A 54 4.28 12.89 1.83
N ARG A 55 4.45 13.63 2.94
CA ARG A 55 4.37 15.10 2.97
C ARG A 55 5.64 15.78 2.46
N GLN A 56 6.76 15.07 2.38
CA GLN A 56 8.02 15.62 1.89
C GLN A 56 7.90 15.94 0.39
N SER A 57 8.57 16.99 -0.06
CA SER A 57 8.54 17.43 -1.46
C SER A 57 8.92 16.32 -2.44
N HIS A 58 9.81 15.42 -2.04
CA HIS A 58 10.22 14.26 -2.81
C HIS A 58 9.05 13.36 -3.20
N TYR A 59 8.09 13.11 -2.30
CA TYR A 59 6.95 12.21 -2.52
C TYR A 59 5.69 12.93 -3.01
N LYS A 60 5.63 14.27 -2.90
CA LYS A 60 4.49 15.05 -3.36
C LYS A 60 4.30 14.90 -4.88
N ASN A 61 3.05 14.72 -5.29
CA ASN A 61 2.64 14.66 -6.69
C ASN A 61 3.32 13.56 -7.54
N ARG A 62 3.98 12.57 -6.93
CA ARG A 62 4.50 11.41 -7.67
C ARG A 62 3.34 10.53 -8.14
N GLU A 63 3.13 10.46 -9.46
CA GLU A 63 2.15 9.55 -10.07
C GLU A 63 2.63 8.09 -10.06
N GLU A 64 3.94 7.89 -10.06
CA GLU A 64 4.60 6.59 -9.98
C GLU A 64 4.38 5.91 -8.63
N LEU A 65 4.25 6.68 -7.54
CA LEU A 65 4.00 6.14 -6.22
C LEU A 65 2.62 5.48 -6.14
N THR A 66 2.64 4.16 -5.97
CA THR A 66 1.43 3.31 -5.93
C THR A 66 1.20 2.84 -4.51
N ILE A 67 0.07 3.25 -3.95
CA ILE A 67 -0.37 2.87 -2.61
C ILE A 67 -1.14 1.55 -2.68
N ILE A 68 -0.58 0.54 -2.05
CA ILE A 68 -1.14 -0.82 -1.95
C ILE A 68 -2.09 -0.91 -0.76
N GLY A 69 -1.76 -0.19 0.31
CA GLY A 69 -2.48 -0.32 1.56
C GLY A 69 -1.95 0.60 2.64
N PHE A 70 -2.56 0.53 3.81
CA PHE A 70 -2.08 1.24 4.99
C PHE A 70 -2.55 0.56 6.28
N ALA A 71 -1.78 0.74 7.34
CA ALA A 71 -2.06 0.18 8.66
C ALA A 71 -1.89 1.26 9.73
N ARG A 72 -2.54 1.06 10.88
CA ARG A 72 -2.39 1.93 12.04
C ARG A 72 -1.69 1.15 13.16
N GLY A 73 -0.49 1.60 13.54
CA GLY A 73 0.37 0.86 14.46
C GLY A 73 1.14 -0.27 13.79
N TRP A 74 2.23 -0.68 14.42
CA TRP A 74 3.13 -1.71 13.88
C TRP A 74 2.52 -3.12 13.93
N GLU A 75 1.69 -3.41 14.94
CA GLU A 75 0.98 -4.69 15.02
C GLU A 75 0.09 -4.93 13.79
N GLU A 76 -0.64 -3.91 13.34
CA GLU A 76 -1.43 -4.01 12.10
C GLU A 76 -0.57 -4.10 10.85
N VAL A 77 0.64 -3.51 10.88
CA VAL A 77 1.58 -3.64 9.77
C VAL A 77 1.95 -5.11 9.55
N GLU A 78 2.24 -5.83 10.63
CA GLU A 78 2.54 -7.26 10.58
C GLU A 78 1.36 -8.07 10.06
N CYS A 79 0.13 -7.80 10.52
CA CYS A 79 -1.06 -8.47 10.01
C CYS A 79 -1.27 -8.25 8.51
N VAL A 80 -1.08 -7.02 8.02
CA VAL A 80 -1.21 -6.70 6.60
C VAL A 80 -0.12 -7.38 5.76
N LEU A 81 1.12 -7.43 6.26
CA LEU A 81 2.21 -8.16 5.59
C LEU A 81 1.91 -9.65 5.49
N LEU A 82 1.43 -10.27 6.56
CA LEU A 82 1.04 -11.67 6.58
C LEU A 82 -0.06 -11.96 5.56
N ALA A 83 -1.07 -11.08 5.45
CA ALA A 83 -2.11 -11.20 4.44
C ALA A 83 -1.56 -11.10 3.02
N LEU A 84 -0.71 -10.10 2.75
CA LEU A 84 -0.05 -9.93 1.44
C LEU A 84 0.76 -11.17 1.04
N VAL A 85 1.55 -11.73 1.96
CA VAL A 85 2.36 -12.94 1.69
C VAL A 85 1.46 -14.15 1.49
N ALA A 86 0.41 -14.31 2.28
CA ALA A 86 -0.53 -15.42 2.13
C ALA A 86 -1.24 -15.38 0.77
N ASP A 87 -1.65 -14.19 0.31
CA ASP A 87 -2.30 -14.02 -0.99
C ASP A 87 -1.32 -14.24 -2.14
N ALA A 88 -0.08 -13.76 -2.03
CA ALA A 88 0.98 -14.05 -3.01
C ALA A 88 1.27 -15.56 -3.10
N MET A 89 1.40 -16.24 -1.95
CA MET A 89 1.57 -17.69 -1.89
C MET A 89 0.39 -18.44 -2.53
N LYS A 90 -0.84 -17.97 -2.34
CA LYS A 90 -2.04 -18.58 -2.92
C LYS A 90 -2.13 -18.37 -4.44
N ALA A 91 -1.75 -17.19 -4.92
CA ALA A 91 -1.84 -16.84 -6.34
C ALA A 91 -0.69 -17.40 -7.17
N LEU A 92 0.55 -17.31 -6.65
CA LEU A 92 1.78 -17.63 -7.38
C LEU A 92 2.48 -18.91 -6.90
N GLY A 93 2.13 -19.44 -5.73
CA GLY A 93 2.86 -20.52 -5.08
C GLY A 93 4.19 -20.07 -4.44
N THR A 94 4.49 -18.77 -4.43
CA THR A 94 5.72 -18.18 -3.91
C THR A 94 5.42 -16.92 -3.10
N PRO A 95 6.30 -16.51 -2.16
CA PRO A 95 6.13 -15.29 -1.39
C PRO A 95 6.61 -14.03 -2.15
N ASP A 96 6.69 -14.09 -3.48
CA ASP A 96 7.12 -12.95 -4.31
C ASP A 96 6.00 -11.91 -4.40
N LEU A 97 6.03 -10.98 -3.45
CA LEU A 97 5.08 -9.87 -3.35
C LEU A 97 5.18 -8.97 -4.58
N ARG A 98 6.37 -8.76 -5.13
CA ARG A 98 6.55 -7.86 -6.27
C ARG A 98 5.83 -8.37 -7.50
N SER A 99 6.04 -9.64 -7.84
CA SER A 99 5.36 -10.27 -8.97
C SER A 99 3.85 -10.33 -8.74
N TYR A 100 3.42 -10.64 -7.51
CA TYR A 100 2.01 -10.68 -7.14
C TYR A 100 1.32 -9.32 -7.30
N LEU A 101 1.93 -8.26 -6.76
CA LEU A 101 1.39 -6.91 -6.83
C LEU A 101 1.39 -6.36 -8.26
N LYS A 102 2.37 -6.71 -9.09
CA LYS A 102 2.36 -6.38 -10.52
C LYS A 102 1.17 -7.05 -11.23
N LEU A 103 0.95 -8.34 -10.99
CA LEU A 103 -0.19 -9.08 -11.56
C LEU A 103 -1.52 -8.42 -11.16
N LEU A 104 -1.68 -8.09 -9.87
CA LEU A 104 -2.86 -7.40 -9.36
C LEU A 104 -3.13 -6.03 -10.03
N LEU A 105 -2.07 -5.33 -10.43
CA LEU A 105 -2.18 -4.05 -11.12
C LEU A 105 -2.54 -4.22 -12.59
N THR A 106 -2.01 -5.25 -13.26
CA THR A 106 -2.26 -5.52 -14.68
C THR A 106 -3.66 -6.11 -14.94
N GLU A 107 -4.12 -7.07 -14.13
CA GLU A 107 -5.45 -7.71 -14.28
C GLU A 107 -6.64 -6.72 -14.20
N LYS A 108 -6.41 -5.48 -13.77
CA LYS A 108 -7.47 -4.48 -13.54
C LYS A 108 -7.40 -3.27 -14.46
N GLU A 109 -6.45 -3.24 -15.40
CA GLU A 109 -6.45 -2.30 -16.55
C GLU A 109 -7.32 -2.85 -17.71
N ASP A 110 -7.46 -4.18 -17.85
CA ASP A 110 -8.20 -4.83 -18.95
C ASP A 110 -9.74 -4.88 -18.79
N VAL A 111 -10.33 -4.21 -17.79
CA VAL A 111 -11.78 -4.31 -17.47
C VAL A 111 -12.51 -2.95 -17.54
N ASP A 112 -11.83 -1.87 -17.93
CA ASP A 112 -12.42 -0.54 -18.09
C ASP A 112 -12.56 -0.12 -19.59
N ASP A 113 -12.91 -1.07 -20.48
CA ASP A 113 -13.30 -0.82 -21.89
C ASP A 113 -14.83 -1.04 -22.09
#